data_AF-A0AAW1TEH0-F1
#
_entry.id   AF-A0AAW1TEH0-F1
#
_cell.length_a   1.000
_cell.length_b   1.000
_cell.length_c   1.000
_cell.angle_alpha   90.00
_cell.angle_beta   90.00
_cell.angle_gamma   90.00
#
_symmetry.space_group_name_H-M   'P 1'
#
loop_
_entity.id
_entity.type
_entity.pdbx_description
1 polymer ?
#
loop_
_entity_poly.entity_id
_entity_poly.type
_entity_poly.pdbx_seq_one_letter_code
_entity_poly.pdbx_strand_id
1 'polypeptide(L)'
;MSAPQPAQPPAASCVVDFLSLLQKLKTTKRTGWIRKGIPQPESISDHMYRMGMMGIVSGGQPGTNQDRCVKMAIVHDVAEAIVGDITPFDGVSKSEKQRLETEAIQQIKQMLGETSAAGAEIEELWNEYEEGCSANARLVKDFDKVEMILQAFEYEQAYQINCQEFFDSTQGKLTTPTAQAWADEIIARRKHTQSQSKQDTPAPELDVQAVINFHGADYAVHLTTVNGETLKVLIEQQEDASRWQGEFSAKHIEDVTSKTGSFKKYGVFIRMLITAIQQTSESVVVDLLTFADLEELKSRRAAPSAAGAASKPAGPPAQQSQTGLQPSNKRYLILTYAAEFDRVHYPLPLAYEERPDPDRLKGLIRQLRFQLTEAGQKPAARKGNDPWAEVHRLREENARLQRQVKQASGSIEEPGTPEELARLVEEVQESARELHLVRQERDLLQQRSESVRG
;
A
#
# COMPACT_ATOMS: atom_id res chain seq x y z
N MET A 1 -45.59 -48.10 26.82
CA MET A 1 -44.97 -46.78 26.62
C MET A 1 -44.04 -46.92 25.43
N SER A 2 -44.42 -46.37 24.28
CA SER A 2 -43.56 -46.42 23.08
C SER A 2 -42.31 -45.57 23.32
N ALA A 3 -41.15 -46.09 22.95
CA ALA A 3 -39.90 -45.33 23.00
C ALA A 3 -40.03 -44.03 22.19
N PRO A 4 -39.42 -42.91 22.62
CA PRO A 4 -39.44 -41.68 21.85
C PRO A 4 -38.85 -41.95 20.46
N GLN A 5 -39.61 -41.63 19.41
CA GLN A 5 -39.12 -41.75 18.04
C GLN A 5 -37.86 -40.88 17.89
N PRO A 6 -36.81 -41.38 17.22
CA PRO A 6 -35.63 -40.58 16.94
C PRO A 6 -36.04 -39.35 16.13
N ALA A 7 -35.55 -38.18 16.54
CA ALA A 7 -35.84 -36.93 15.86
C ALA A 7 -35.48 -37.06 14.37
N GLN A 8 -36.46 -36.78 13.50
CA GLN A 8 -36.27 -36.88 12.06
C GLN A 8 -35.41 -35.69 11.59
N PRO A 9 -34.47 -35.91 10.65
CA PRO A 9 -33.77 -34.80 10.02
C PRO A 9 -34.76 -33.92 9.25
N PRO A 10 -34.51 -32.60 9.13
CA PRO A 10 -35.33 -31.72 8.30
C PRO A 10 -35.41 -32.22 6.84
N ALA A 11 -36.53 -31.93 6.18
CA ALA A 11 -36.65 -32.18 4.74
C ALA A 11 -35.61 -31.35 3.95
N ALA A 12 -35.12 -31.87 2.83
CA ALA A 12 -34.09 -31.20 2.04
C ALA A 12 -34.48 -29.77 1.61
N SER A 13 -35.75 -29.54 1.26
CA SER A 13 -36.26 -28.21 0.92
C SER A 13 -36.14 -27.24 2.10
N CYS A 14 -36.55 -27.65 3.29
CA CYS A 14 -36.43 -26.88 4.53
C CYS A 14 -34.97 -26.49 4.83
N VAL A 15 -34.03 -27.43 4.63
CA VAL A 15 -32.59 -27.16 4.80
C VAL A 15 -32.12 -26.13 3.78
N VAL A 16 -32.49 -26.27 2.50
CA VAL A 16 -32.07 -25.33 1.45
C VAL A 16 -32.65 -23.93 1.68
N ASP A 17 -33.90 -23.83 2.13
CA ASP A 17 -34.53 -22.55 2.48
C ASP A 17 -33.79 -21.87 3.64
N PHE A 18 -33.46 -22.63 4.69
CA PHE A 18 -32.66 -22.13 5.81
C PHE A 18 -31.26 -21.67 5.37
N LEU A 19 -30.55 -22.47 4.58
CA LEU A 19 -29.23 -22.09 4.05
C LEU A 19 -29.30 -20.85 3.15
N SER A 20 -30.39 -20.68 2.41
CA SER A 20 -30.64 -19.50 1.58
C SER A 20 -30.91 -18.26 2.45
N LEU A 21 -31.65 -18.41 3.56
CA LEU A 21 -31.83 -17.35 4.56
C LEU A 21 -30.49 -16.90 5.14
N LEU A 22 -29.59 -17.83 5.49
CA LEU A 22 -28.27 -17.51 6.04
C LEU A 22 -27.38 -16.67 5.09
N GLN A 23 -27.67 -16.63 3.78
CA GLN A 23 -26.97 -15.73 2.86
C GLN A 23 -27.09 -14.27 3.33
N LYS A 24 -28.20 -13.89 3.97
CA LYS A 24 -28.40 -12.53 4.50
C LYS A 24 -27.29 -12.11 5.45
N LEU A 25 -26.81 -13.03 6.29
CA LEU A 25 -25.72 -12.78 7.24
C LEU A 25 -24.38 -12.51 6.55
N LYS A 26 -24.18 -13.02 5.33
CA LYS A 26 -23.00 -12.75 4.49
C LYS A 26 -23.05 -11.37 3.83
N THR A 27 -24.25 -10.91 3.51
CA THR A 27 -24.45 -9.67 2.77
C THR A 27 -24.73 -8.47 3.67
N THR A 28 -25.27 -8.69 4.86
CA THR A 28 -25.54 -7.64 5.84
C THR A 28 -24.25 -7.28 6.56
N LYS A 29 -23.86 -6.01 6.44
CA LYS A 29 -22.68 -5.46 7.08
C LYS A 29 -23.01 -5.00 8.49
N ARG A 30 -22.08 -5.17 9.44
CA ARG A 30 -22.32 -4.78 10.83
C ARG A 30 -22.56 -3.27 10.95
N THR A 31 -23.72 -2.90 11.46
CA THR A 31 -24.27 -1.55 11.45
C THR A 31 -23.40 -0.58 12.25
N GLY A 32 -22.77 -1.05 13.34
CA GLY A 32 -21.82 -0.24 14.12
C GLY A 32 -20.68 0.33 13.27
N TRP A 33 -20.08 -0.48 12.39
CA TRP A 33 -18.99 -0.07 11.52
C TRP A 33 -19.46 0.84 10.37
N ILE A 34 -20.66 0.58 9.81
CA ILE A 34 -21.26 1.45 8.80
C ILE A 34 -21.45 2.87 9.36
N ARG A 35 -22.05 2.98 10.55
CA ARG A 35 -22.27 4.27 11.24
C ARG A 35 -20.95 4.97 11.54
N LYS A 36 -19.91 4.20 11.83
CA LYS A 36 -18.56 4.71 12.07
C LYS A 36 -17.84 5.20 10.81
N GLY A 37 -18.39 4.92 9.62
CA GLY A 37 -17.81 5.29 8.34
C GLY A 37 -16.67 4.38 7.89
N ILE A 38 -16.64 3.12 8.35
CA ILE A 38 -15.67 2.13 7.86
C ILE A 38 -15.94 1.85 6.37
N PRO A 39 -14.94 1.95 5.47
CA PRO A 39 -15.17 1.78 4.02
C PRO A 39 -15.60 0.37 3.60
N GLN A 40 -14.99 -0.66 4.18
CA GLN A 40 -15.32 -2.07 3.91
C GLN A 40 -15.58 -2.79 5.22
N PRO A 41 -16.76 -2.59 5.83
CA PRO A 41 -17.10 -3.25 7.08
C PRO A 41 -17.32 -4.74 6.86
N GLU A 42 -17.01 -5.51 7.89
CA GLU A 42 -17.28 -6.94 7.97
C GLU A 42 -18.78 -7.22 7.90
N SER A 43 -19.13 -8.43 7.45
CA SER A 43 -20.49 -8.97 7.55
C SER A 43 -20.75 -9.58 8.93
N ILE A 44 -22.02 -9.81 9.27
CA ILE A 44 -22.40 -10.51 10.51
C ILE A 44 -21.78 -11.93 10.52
N SER A 45 -21.70 -12.60 9.36
CA SER A 45 -21.09 -13.92 9.28
C SER A 45 -19.57 -13.90 9.47
N ASP A 46 -18.86 -12.82 9.13
CA ASP A 46 -17.41 -12.70 9.36
C ASP A 46 -17.14 -12.63 10.88
N HIS A 47 -17.92 -11.82 11.58
CA HIS A 47 -17.92 -11.70 13.04
C HIS A 47 -18.15 -13.07 13.72
N MET A 48 -19.24 -13.75 13.38
CA MET A 48 -19.57 -15.06 13.96
C MET A 48 -18.54 -16.14 13.61
N TYR A 49 -17.94 -16.10 12.42
CA TYR A 49 -16.87 -17.03 12.06
C TYR A 49 -15.68 -16.88 13.00
N ARG A 50 -15.21 -15.65 13.24
CA ARG A 50 -14.06 -15.41 14.13
C ARG A 50 -14.40 -15.76 15.58
N MET A 51 -15.63 -15.53 16.03
CA MET A 51 -16.09 -16.02 17.33
C MET A 51 -16.12 -17.55 17.43
N GLY A 52 -16.51 -18.26 16.37
CA GLY A 52 -16.43 -19.71 16.30
C GLY A 52 -14.98 -20.19 16.48
N MET A 53 -14.03 -19.54 15.82
CA MET A 53 -12.60 -19.80 15.97
C MET A 53 -12.12 -19.50 17.40
N MET A 54 -12.61 -18.43 18.03
CA MET A 54 -12.35 -18.12 19.45
C MET A 54 -12.82 -19.26 20.37
N GLY A 55 -13.99 -19.83 20.10
CA GLY A 55 -14.48 -21.04 20.77
C GLY A 55 -13.48 -22.20 20.68
N ILE A 56 -12.94 -22.46 19.48
CA ILE A 56 -11.95 -23.52 19.24
C ILE A 56 -10.63 -23.24 19.98
N VAL A 57 -10.08 -22.02 19.91
CA VAL A 57 -8.76 -21.74 20.49
C VAL A 57 -8.78 -21.47 22.00
N SER A 58 -9.97 -21.29 22.59
CA SER A 58 -10.13 -21.08 24.04
C SER A 58 -9.72 -22.26 24.92
N GLY A 59 -9.51 -23.44 24.33
CA GLY A 59 -8.90 -24.61 24.98
C GLY A 59 -9.76 -25.28 26.05
N GLY A 60 -11.06 -24.99 26.12
CA GLY A 60 -11.96 -25.53 27.14
C GLY A 60 -11.74 -24.89 28.51
N GLN A 61 -12.68 -24.05 28.94
CA GLN A 61 -12.64 -23.40 30.26
C GLN A 61 -13.40 -24.24 31.30
N PRO A 62 -13.05 -24.14 32.60
CA PRO A 62 -13.77 -24.84 33.66
C PRO A 62 -15.29 -24.59 33.59
N GLY A 63 -16.07 -25.67 33.50
CA GLY A 63 -17.53 -25.60 33.42
C GLY A 63 -18.08 -25.24 32.03
N THR A 64 -17.24 -25.11 31.00
CA THR A 64 -17.67 -24.88 29.62
C THR A 64 -17.57 -26.15 28.77
N ASN A 65 -18.44 -26.26 27.78
CA ASN A 65 -18.36 -27.24 26.71
C ASN A 65 -17.95 -26.52 25.43
N GLN A 66 -16.77 -26.85 24.92
CA GLN A 66 -16.16 -26.20 23.77
C GLN A 66 -17.02 -26.30 22.50
N ASP A 67 -17.51 -27.50 22.16
CA ASP A 67 -18.37 -27.70 20.99
C ASP A 67 -19.64 -26.86 21.09
N ARG A 68 -20.20 -26.76 22.30
CA ARG A 68 -21.38 -25.94 22.56
C ARG A 68 -21.07 -24.44 22.44
N CYS A 69 -19.92 -23.98 22.90
CA CYS A 69 -19.46 -22.59 22.69
C CYS A 69 -19.29 -22.27 21.20
N VAL A 70 -18.70 -23.17 20.41
CA VAL A 70 -18.54 -22.98 18.96
C VAL A 70 -19.91 -22.92 18.27
N LYS A 71 -20.81 -23.86 18.57
CA LYS A 71 -22.18 -23.87 18.03
C LYS A 71 -22.96 -22.61 18.42
N MET A 72 -22.86 -22.18 19.68
CA MET A 72 -23.51 -20.97 20.16
C MET A 72 -22.97 -19.72 19.45
N ALA A 73 -21.65 -19.62 19.28
CA ALA A 73 -21.03 -18.49 18.57
C ALA A 73 -21.52 -18.33 17.13
N ILE A 74 -21.74 -19.42 16.40
CA ILE A 74 -22.24 -19.37 15.01
C ILE A 74 -23.77 -19.23 14.91
N VAL A 75 -24.49 -19.31 16.03
CA VAL A 75 -25.97 -19.24 16.10
C VAL A 75 -26.46 -17.93 16.73
N HIS A 76 -25.69 -17.28 17.60
CA HIS A 76 -26.20 -16.22 18.46
C HIS A 76 -26.86 -15.03 17.71
N ASP A 77 -26.29 -14.63 16.57
CA ASP A 77 -26.84 -13.56 15.70
C ASP A 77 -27.64 -14.11 14.49
N VAL A 78 -28.04 -15.38 14.49
CA VAL A 78 -28.78 -15.98 13.36
C VAL A 78 -30.13 -15.28 13.11
N ALA A 79 -30.74 -14.73 14.16
CA ALA A 79 -31.97 -13.95 14.07
C ALA A 79 -31.82 -12.71 13.17
N GLU A 80 -30.61 -12.13 13.09
CA GLU A 80 -30.32 -10.94 12.28
C GLU A 80 -30.45 -11.20 10.77
N ALA A 81 -30.53 -12.47 10.35
CA ALA A 81 -30.86 -12.83 8.97
C ALA A 81 -32.28 -12.36 8.57
N ILE A 82 -33.17 -12.23 9.56
CA ILE A 82 -34.55 -11.78 9.41
C ILE A 82 -34.70 -10.33 9.91
N VAL A 83 -34.20 -10.02 11.10
CA VAL A 83 -34.44 -8.71 11.74
C VAL A 83 -33.44 -7.61 11.35
N GLY A 84 -32.27 -7.99 10.82
CA GLY A 84 -31.13 -7.10 10.60
C GLY A 84 -30.32 -6.81 11.88
N ASP A 85 -29.12 -6.25 11.71
CA ASP A 85 -28.25 -5.85 12.85
C ASP A 85 -28.77 -4.56 13.48
N ILE A 86 -29.64 -4.71 14.49
CA ILE A 86 -30.27 -3.62 15.26
C ILE A 86 -29.30 -3.11 16.34
N THR A 87 -28.95 -1.83 16.26
CA THR A 87 -28.03 -1.15 17.19
C THR A 87 -28.76 -0.31 18.24
N PRO A 88 -28.09 0.07 19.36
CA PRO A 88 -28.66 0.97 20.36
C PRO A 88 -29.14 2.33 19.82
N PHE A 89 -28.68 2.72 18.63
CA PHE A 89 -29.01 3.99 18.00
C PHE A 89 -30.20 3.90 17.03
N ASP A 90 -30.81 2.72 16.84
CA ASP A 90 -32.01 2.54 16.01
C ASP A 90 -33.31 2.90 16.74
N GLY A 91 -33.23 3.28 18.02
CA GLY A 91 -34.40 3.67 18.82
C GLY A 91 -35.33 2.50 19.20
N VAL A 92 -34.92 1.27 18.90
CA VAL A 92 -35.64 0.04 19.28
C VAL A 92 -35.33 -0.26 20.75
N SER A 93 -36.37 -0.44 21.56
CA SER A 93 -36.19 -0.78 22.97
C SER A 93 -35.63 -2.20 23.12
N LYS A 94 -34.94 -2.49 24.23
CA LYS A 94 -34.39 -3.83 24.49
C LYS A 94 -35.47 -4.92 24.45
N SER A 95 -36.66 -4.63 24.99
CA SER A 95 -37.79 -5.57 24.98
C SER A 95 -38.32 -5.82 23.57
N GLU A 96 -38.35 -4.79 22.73
CA GLU A 96 -38.81 -4.93 21.36
C GLU A 96 -37.79 -5.68 20.50
N LYS A 97 -36.50 -5.38 20.67
CA LYS A 97 -35.41 -6.14 20.04
C LYS A 97 -35.55 -7.63 20.37
N GLN A 98 -35.67 -7.95 21.66
CA GLN A 98 -35.83 -9.33 22.12
C GLN A 98 -37.07 -9.99 21.55
N ARG A 99 -38.21 -9.28 21.47
CA ARG A 99 -39.44 -9.81 20.85
C ARG A 99 -39.23 -10.16 19.38
N LEU A 100 -38.65 -9.24 18.60
CA LEU A 100 -38.38 -9.43 17.17
C LEU A 100 -37.43 -10.60 16.92
N GLU A 101 -36.33 -10.69 17.68
CA GLU A 101 -35.38 -11.78 17.55
C GLU A 101 -35.99 -13.13 17.98
N THR A 102 -36.79 -13.15 19.04
CA THR A 102 -37.51 -14.37 19.46
C THR A 102 -38.45 -14.84 18.35
N GLU A 103 -39.21 -13.92 17.73
CA GLU A 103 -40.09 -14.26 16.59
C GLU A 103 -39.31 -14.76 15.38
N ALA A 104 -38.13 -14.21 15.11
CA ALA A 104 -37.24 -14.69 14.05
C ALA A 104 -36.73 -16.12 14.32
N ILE A 105 -36.34 -16.43 15.56
CA ILE A 105 -35.92 -17.79 15.94
C ILE A 105 -37.06 -18.79 15.81
N GLN A 106 -38.29 -18.42 16.20
CA GLN A 106 -39.47 -19.28 15.98
C GLN A 106 -39.70 -19.54 14.49
N GLN A 107 -39.56 -18.54 13.63
CA GLN A 107 -39.65 -18.71 12.17
C GLN A 107 -38.56 -19.63 11.62
N ILE A 108 -37.32 -19.52 12.11
CA ILE A 108 -36.21 -20.41 11.71
C ILE A 108 -36.49 -21.86 12.14
N LYS A 109 -36.97 -22.06 13.36
CA LYS A 109 -37.37 -23.39 13.86
C LYS A 109 -38.49 -24.00 13.02
N GLN A 110 -39.52 -23.22 12.68
CA GLN A 110 -40.60 -23.63 11.79
C GLN A 110 -40.11 -24.00 10.40
N MET A 111 -39.21 -23.19 9.84
CA MET A 111 -38.60 -23.42 8.53
C MET A 111 -37.84 -24.75 8.48
N LEU A 112 -37.12 -25.10 9.55
CA LEU A 112 -36.41 -26.39 9.68
C LEU A 112 -37.34 -27.56 10.05
N GLY A 113 -38.62 -27.29 10.29
CA GLY A 113 -39.61 -28.25 10.74
C GLY A 113 -39.71 -28.28 12.26
N GLU A 114 -40.92 -28.05 12.78
CA GLU A 114 -41.25 -27.96 14.22
C GLU A 114 -40.79 -29.15 15.06
N THR A 115 -40.74 -30.34 14.46
CA THR A 115 -40.33 -31.59 15.14
C THR A 115 -38.87 -31.97 14.87
N SER A 116 -38.11 -31.14 14.16
CA SER A 116 -36.71 -31.41 13.85
C SER A 116 -35.81 -31.15 15.06
N ALA A 117 -34.80 -32.01 15.25
CA ALA A 117 -33.78 -31.77 16.29
C ALA A 117 -32.94 -30.51 15.99
N ALA A 118 -32.71 -30.19 14.71
CA ALA A 118 -31.89 -29.05 14.31
C ALA A 118 -32.54 -27.71 14.69
N GLY A 119 -33.84 -27.55 14.43
CA GLY A 119 -34.57 -26.34 14.83
C GLY A 119 -34.60 -26.16 16.35
N ALA A 120 -34.80 -27.25 17.09
CA ALA A 120 -34.77 -27.24 18.56
C ALA A 120 -33.37 -26.89 19.11
N GLU A 121 -32.29 -27.43 18.54
CA GLU A 121 -30.92 -27.12 18.97
C GLU A 121 -30.56 -25.65 18.73
N ILE A 122 -30.94 -25.08 17.58
CA ILE A 122 -30.71 -23.65 17.28
C ILE A 122 -31.44 -22.76 18.29
N GLU A 123 -32.73 -23.04 18.54
CA GLU A 123 -33.51 -22.30 19.53
C GLU A 123 -32.93 -22.41 20.94
N GLU A 124 -32.50 -23.61 21.36
CA GLU A 124 -31.89 -23.85 22.66
C GLU A 124 -30.57 -23.07 22.83
N LEU A 125 -29.69 -23.11 21.82
CA LEU A 125 -28.42 -22.38 21.84
C LEU A 125 -28.64 -20.87 21.88
N TRP A 126 -29.60 -20.36 21.11
CA TRP A 126 -29.92 -18.93 21.09
C TRP A 126 -30.50 -18.47 22.43
N ASN A 127 -31.45 -19.22 23.00
CA ASN A 127 -32.02 -18.92 24.31
C ASN A 127 -30.96 -18.95 25.43
N GLU A 128 -30.08 -19.96 25.43
CA GLU A 128 -28.99 -20.03 26.41
C GLU A 128 -28.04 -18.82 26.29
N TYR A 129 -27.72 -18.40 25.06
CA TYR A 129 -26.95 -17.18 24.84
C TYR A 129 -27.67 -15.96 25.39
N GLU A 130 -28.95 -15.77 25.11
CA GLU A 130 -29.71 -14.61 25.55
C GLU A 130 -29.90 -14.53 27.07
N GLU A 131 -30.12 -15.67 27.73
CA GLU A 131 -30.18 -15.75 29.19
C GLU A 131 -28.85 -15.34 29.84
N GLY A 132 -27.71 -15.68 29.22
CA GLY A 132 -26.38 -15.28 29.70
C GLY A 132 -25.95 -15.89 31.04
N CYS A 133 -26.70 -16.89 31.54
CA CYS A 133 -26.51 -17.48 32.87
C CYS A 133 -25.57 -18.69 32.88
N SER A 134 -25.39 -19.39 31.76
CA SER A 134 -24.49 -20.55 31.70
C SER A 134 -23.03 -20.12 31.56
N ALA A 135 -22.09 -21.02 31.91
CA ALA A 135 -20.67 -20.76 31.68
C ALA A 135 -20.34 -20.61 30.18
N ASN A 136 -21.03 -21.37 29.32
CA ASN A 136 -20.87 -21.26 27.86
C ASN A 136 -21.34 -19.88 27.37
N ALA A 137 -22.53 -19.45 27.79
CA ALA A 137 -23.13 -18.19 27.38
C ALA A 137 -22.31 -16.98 27.84
N ARG A 138 -21.81 -17.00 29.09
CA ARG A 138 -20.90 -15.95 29.57
C ARG A 138 -19.63 -15.86 28.74
N LEU A 139 -19.02 -17.00 28.42
CA LEU A 139 -17.80 -17.04 27.61
C LEU A 139 -18.06 -16.51 26.19
N VAL A 140 -19.14 -16.94 25.54
CA VAL A 140 -19.47 -16.50 24.17
C VAL A 140 -19.89 -15.03 24.14
N LYS A 141 -20.63 -14.53 25.14
CA LYS A 141 -20.93 -13.08 25.27
C LYS A 141 -19.68 -12.23 25.50
N ASP A 142 -18.67 -12.78 26.16
CA ASP A 142 -17.39 -12.09 26.30
C ASP A 142 -16.61 -12.14 25.00
N PHE A 143 -16.67 -13.25 24.24
CA PHE A 143 -16.06 -13.33 22.91
C PHE A 143 -16.64 -12.32 21.93
N ASP A 144 -17.96 -12.09 21.91
CA ASP A 144 -18.59 -11.03 21.09
C ASP A 144 -17.92 -9.67 21.32
N LYS A 145 -17.69 -9.31 22.60
CA LYS A 145 -17.02 -8.04 22.96
C LYS A 145 -15.54 -8.02 22.59
N VAL A 146 -14.82 -9.12 22.83
CA VAL A 146 -13.39 -9.24 22.52
C VAL A 146 -13.16 -9.17 21.01
N GLU A 147 -13.99 -9.85 20.24
CA GLU A 147 -13.98 -9.84 18.77
C GLU A 147 -14.20 -8.41 18.26
N MET A 148 -15.22 -7.71 18.78
CA MET A 148 -15.54 -6.34 18.40
C MET A 148 -14.37 -5.37 18.66
N ILE A 149 -13.68 -5.45 19.80
CA ILE A 149 -12.55 -4.55 20.09
C ILE A 149 -11.28 -4.93 19.32
N LEU A 150 -11.10 -6.21 18.98
CA LEU A 150 -10.03 -6.62 18.07
C LEU A 150 -10.28 -6.04 16.69
N GLN A 151 -11.50 -6.17 16.17
CA GLN A 151 -11.89 -5.60 14.89
C GLN A 151 -11.75 -4.07 14.88
N ALA A 152 -12.15 -3.41 15.97
CA ALA A 152 -11.96 -1.96 16.16
C ALA A 152 -10.48 -1.56 16.03
N PHE A 153 -9.58 -2.32 16.66
CA PHE A 153 -8.14 -2.08 16.57
C PHE A 153 -7.61 -2.29 15.15
N GLU A 154 -8.02 -3.36 14.47
CA GLU A 154 -7.62 -3.64 13.08
C GLU A 154 -8.11 -2.54 12.12
N TYR A 155 -9.33 -2.03 12.31
CA TYR A 155 -9.85 -0.90 11.55
C TYR A 155 -9.17 0.43 11.87
N GLU A 156 -8.78 0.66 13.12
CA GLU A 156 -7.91 1.80 13.46
C GLU A 156 -6.59 1.74 12.69
N GLN A 157 -5.99 0.55 12.56
CA GLN A 157 -4.75 0.39 11.79
C GLN A 157 -4.99 0.60 10.29
N ALA A 158 -6.01 -0.05 9.73
CA ALA A 158 -6.27 -0.04 8.30
C ALA A 158 -6.75 1.33 7.78
N TYR A 159 -7.65 1.98 8.53
CA TYR A 159 -8.39 3.16 8.07
C TYR A 159 -8.10 4.43 8.87
N GLN A 160 -7.38 4.35 9.99
CA GLN A 160 -7.04 5.50 10.84
C GLN A 160 -8.28 6.23 11.37
N ILE A 161 -9.39 5.51 11.51
CA ILE A 161 -10.65 5.99 12.09
C ILE A 161 -10.62 5.70 13.59
N ASN A 162 -10.87 6.70 14.43
CA ASN A 162 -10.85 6.54 15.89
C ASN A 162 -12.02 5.66 16.36
N CYS A 163 -11.74 4.46 16.86
CA CYS A 163 -12.74 3.51 17.33
C CYS A 163 -12.81 3.42 18.87
N GLN A 164 -12.38 4.46 19.59
CA GLN A 164 -12.32 4.47 21.07
C GLN A 164 -13.65 4.11 21.74
N GLU A 165 -14.78 4.54 21.18
CA GLU A 165 -16.11 4.26 21.74
C GLU A 165 -16.41 2.76 21.89
N PHE A 166 -15.86 1.93 20.98
CA PHE A 166 -16.01 0.47 21.05
C PHE A 166 -15.24 -0.11 22.24
N PHE A 167 -14.03 0.39 22.52
CA PHE A 167 -13.26 0.02 23.70
C PHE A 167 -13.96 0.45 24.98
N ASP A 168 -14.41 1.71 25.04
CA ASP A 168 -15.11 2.26 26.21
C ASP A 168 -16.38 1.44 26.51
N SER A 169 -17.08 1.00 25.47
CA SER A 169 -18.29 0.19 25.60
C SER A 169 -18.06 -1.18 26.27
N THR A 170 -16.82 -1.69 26.32
CA THR A 170 -16.48 -3.01 26.87
C THR A 170 -15.83 -2.96 28.26
N GLN A 171 -15.41 -1.77 28.71
CA GLN A 171 -14.75 -1.60 30.00
C GLN A 171 -15.62 -2.11 31.16
N GLY A 172 -15.04 -2.99 31.97
CA GLY A 172 -15.72 -3.58 33.13
C GLY A 172 -16.85 -4.56 32.80
N LYS A 173 -17.05 -4.93 31.53
CA LYS A 173 -18.14 -5.85 31.10
C LYS A 173 -17.69 -7.29 30.85
N LEU A 174 -16.38 -7.54 30.73
CA LEU A 174 -15.82 -8.87 30.52
C LEU A 174 -15.76 -9.63 31.85
N THR A 175 -16.32 -10.84 31.89
CA THR A 175 -16.52 -11.60 33.14
C THR A 175 -15.61 -12.81 33.29
N THR A 176 -15.14 -13.37 32.18
CA THR A 176 -14.32 -14.57 32.14
C THR A 176 -12.83 -14.23 32.12
N PRO A 177 -11.97 -14.99 32.84
CA PRO A 177 -10.53 -14.74 32.86
C PRO A 177 -9.89 -14.77 31.47
N THR A 178 -10.33 -15.70 30.61
CA THR A 178 -9.83 -15.83 29.24
C THR A 178 -10.09 -14.59 28.41
N ALA A 179 -11.32 -14.07 28.43
CA ALA A 179 -11.66 -12.89 27.66
C ALA A 179 -10.99 -11.62 28.20
N GLN A 180 -10.86 -11.50 29.52
CA GLN A 180 -10.09 -10.41 30.14
C GLN A 180 -8.64 -10.43 29.67
N ALA A 181 -7.98 -11.58 29.71
CA ALA A 181 -6.60 -11.72 29.24
C ALA A 181 -6.44 -11.34 27.76
N TRP A 182 -7.38 -11.75 26.89
CA TRP A 182 -7.33 -11.39 25.47
C TRP A 182 -7.59 -9.90 25.23
N ALA A 183 -8.55 -9.30 25.93
CA ALA A 183 -8.81 -7.88 25.85
C ALA A 183 -7.64 -7.03 26.33
N ASP A 184 -7.00 -7.43 27.44
CA ASP A 184 -5.82 -6.76 27.98
C ASP A 184 -4.67 -6.78 26.97
N GLU A 185 -4.44 -7.91 26.30
CA GLU A 185 -3.44 -8.04 25.24
C GLU A 185 -3.76 -7.13 24.03
N ILE A 186 -5.02 -7.08 23.58
CA ILE A 186 -5.44 -6.18 22.49
C ILE A 186 -5.20 -4.71 22.88
N ILE A 187 -5.58 -4.33 24.09
CA ILE A 187 -5.41 -2.96 24.61
C ILE A 187 -3.93 -2.62 24.74
N ALA A 188 -3.09 -3.56 25.18
CA ALA A 188 -1.64 -3.37 25.27
C ALA A 188 -1.02 -3.12 23.88
N ARG A 189 -1.37 -3.94 22.87
CA ARG A 189 -0.94 -3.75 21.48
C ARG A 189 -1.39 -2.40 20.93
N ARG A 190 -2.65 -2.04 21.15
CA ARG A 190 -3.20 -0.75 20.72
C ARG A 190 -2.44 0.44 21.31
N LYS A 191 -2.16 0.42 22.62
CA LYS A 191 -1.38 1.46 23.30
C LYS A 191 0.04 1.55 22.74
N HIS A 192 0.69 0.41 22.50
CA HIS A 192 2.02 0.37 21.91
C HIS A 192 2.03 1.03 20.53
N THR A 193 1.10 0.67 19.64
CA THR A 193 0.99 1.29 18.31
C THR A 193 0.69 2.79 18.37
N GLN A 194 -0.18 3.23 19.29
CA GLN A 194 -0.47 4.65 19.49
C GLN A 194 0.73 5.43 20.06
N SER A 195 1.57 4.79 20.88
CA SER A 195 2.78 5.41 21.40
C SER A 195 3.85 5.56 20.32
N GLN A 196 3.98 4.57 19.43
CA GLN A 196 4.84 4.65 18.26
C GLN A 196 4.38 5.75 17.28
N SER A 197 3.07 5.88 17.04
CA SER A 197 2.55 6.94 16.17
C SER A 197 2.59 8.34 16.80
N LYS A 198 2.64 8.46 18.14
CA LYS A 198 2.89 9.73 18.84
C LYS A 198 4.38 10.09 18.93
N GLN A 199 5.26 9.10 18.83
CA GLN A 199 6.70 9.29 18.66
C GLN A 199 7.09 9.55 17.19
N ASP A 200 6.12 9.59 16.28
CA ASP A 200 6.29 10.18 14.96
C ASP A 200 6.51 11.70 15.11
N THR A 201 7.78 12.05 15.30
CA THR A 201 8.42 13.28 14.83
C THR A 201 7.71 13.79 13.56
N PRO A 202 7.54 15.13 13.35
CA PRO A 202 7.06 15.66 12.08
C PRO A 202 7.74 14.92 10.93
N ALA A 203 6.95 14.57 9.90
CA ALA A 203 7.40 13.73 8.79
C ALA A 203 8.87 14.06 8.47
N PRO A 204 9.79 13.09 8.58
CA PRO A 204 11.22 13.38 8.51
C PRO A 204 11.46 14.20 7.24
N GLU A 205 12.34 15.21 7.32
CA GLU A 205 12.85 15.85 6.11
C GLU A 205 13.35 14.74 5.19
N LEU A 206 12.55 14.45 4.17
CA LEU A 206 12.80 13.41 3.21
C LEU A 206 13.88 13.93 2.29
N ASP A 207 14.98 13.20 2.21
CA ASP A 207 16.00 13.35 1.18
C ASP A 207 16.53 11.95 0.88
N VAL A 208 15.85 11.23 -0.02
CA VAL A 208 16.16 9.84 -0.36
C VAL A 208 16.47 9.76 -1.84
N GLN A 209 17.64 9.21 -2.17
CA GLN A 209 18.07 8.95 -3.54
C GLN A 209 18.40 7.47 -3.70
N ALA A 210 17.88 6.84 -4.76
CA ALA A 210 18.17 5.46 -5.11
C ALA A 210 18.22 5.27 -6.64
N VAL A 211 18.95 4.26 -7.10
CA VAL A 211 18.90 3.81 -8.50
C VAL A 211 18.03 2.58 -8.56
N ILE A 212 16.98 2.62 -9.38
CA ILE A 212 16.00 1.54 -9.52
C ILE A 212 15.89 1.18 -11.00
N ASN A 213 15.93 -0.11 -11.29
CA ASN A 213 15.66 -0.63 -12.63
C ASN A 213 14.15 -0.75 -12.83
N PHE A 214 13.60 0.05 -13.75
CA PHE A 214 12.21 -0.06 -14.20
C PHE A 214 12.19 -0.60 -15.63
N HIS A 215 11.56 -1.76 -15.83
CA HIS A 215 11.39 -2.39 -17.14
C HIS A 215 12.69 -2.54 -17.97
N GLY A 216 13.83 -2.80 -17.32
CA GLY A 216 15.12 -3.00 -17.99
C GLY A 216 15.96 -1.73 -18.19
N ALA A 217 15.49 -0.56 -17.75
CA ALA A 217 16.25 0.69 -17.77
C ALA A 217 16.49 1.21 -16.34
N ASP A 218 17.68 1.75 -16.10
CA ASP A 218 18.07 2.28 -14.79
C ASP A 218 17.66 3.75 -14.65
N TYR A 219 16.98 4.06 -13.54
CA TYR A 219 16.53 5.40 -13.20
C TYR A 219 17.06 5.81 -11.82
N ALA A 220 17.63 7.01 -11.72
CA ALA A 220 17.85 7.66 -10.43
C ALA A 220 16.53 8.30 -9.96
N VAL A 221 16.01 7.82 -8.85
CA VAL A 221 14.83 8.36 -8.18
C VAL A 221 15.29 9.18 -6.99
N HIS A 222 14.84 10.43 -6.92
CA HIS A 222 15.12 11.36 -5.82
C HIS A 222 13.80 11.87 -5.25
N LEU A 223 13.59 11.62 -3.95
CA LEU A 223 12.43 12.05 -3.21
C LEU A 223 12.85 13.09 -2.19
N THR A 224 12.21 14.26 -2.22
CA THR A 224 12.44 15.31 -1.22
C THR A 224 11.14 15.81 -0.63
N THR A 225 11.17 16.32 0.60
CA THR A 225 10.03 17.07 1.17
C THR A 225 10.38 18.53 1.35
N VAL A 226 9.49 19.41 0.90
CA VAL A 226 9.60 20.85 1.15
C VAL A 226 8.63 21.26 2.25
N ASN A 227 9.17 21.93 3.27
CA ASN A 227 8.45 22.38 4.46
C ASN A 227 7.68 21.26 5.21
N GLY A 228 8.07 20.00 5.03
CA GLY A 228 7.42 18.83 5.63
C GLY A 228 6.02 18.50 5.10
N GLU A 229 5.47 19.28 4.16
CA GLU A 229 4.07 19.16 3.70
C GLU A 229 3.91 18.90 2.20
N THR A 230 4.98 19.05 1.42
CA THR A 230 4.97 18.82 -0.04
C THR A 230 6.04 17.81 -0.41
N LEU A 231 5.62 16.69 -0.99
CA LEU A 231 6.49 15.69 -1.60
C LEU A 231 6.91 16.15 -2.98
N LYS A 232 8.21 16.22 -3.25
CA LYS A 232 8.76 16.36 -4.59
C LYS A 232 9.40 15.04 -5.02
N VAL A 233 9.03 14.59 -6.20
CA VAL A 233 9.56 13.38 -6.83
C VAL A 233 10.29 13.82 -8.08
N LEU A 234 11.56 13.44 -8.21
CA LEU A 234 12.38 13.62 -9.41
C LEU A 234 12.87 12.24 -9.86
N ILE A 235 12.75 11.96 -11.14
CA ILE A 235 13.22 10.72 -11.76
C ILE A 235 14.05 11.07 -12.98
N GLU A 236 15.24 10.48 -13.08
CA GLU A 236 16.17 10.68 -14.19
C GLU A 236 16.62 9.33 -14.75
N GLN A 237 16.47 9.13 -16.06
CA GLN A 237 16.97 7.95 -16.75
C GLN A 237 18.48 8.05 -16.99
N GLN A 238 19.24 7.00 -16.64
CA GLN A 238 20.71 7.05 -16.65
C GLN A 238 21.33 7.07 -18.06
N GLU A 239 20.65 6.53 -19.08
CA GLU A 239 21.21 6.41 -20.43
C GLU A 239 21.18 7.73 -21.21
N ASP A 240 20.04 8.42 -21.18
CA ASP A 240 19.74 9.60 -21.99
C ASP A 240 19.58 10.88 -21.15
N ALA A 241 19.63 10.77 -19.81
CA ALA A 241 19.41 11.86 -18.86
C ALA A 241 18.02 12.49 -18.96
N SER A 242 17.03 11.78 -19.53
CA SER A 242 15.64 12.21 -19.56
C SER A 242 15.09 12.34 -18.14
N ARG A 243 14.38 13.43 -17.86
CA ARG A 243 13.90 13.76 -16.51
C ARG A 243 12.40 13.94 -16.41
N TRP A 244 11.84 13.48 -15.29
CA TRP A 244 10.45 13.67 -14.91
C TRP A 244 10.35 14.15 -13.47
N GLN A 245 9.46 15.11 -13.22
CA GLN A 245 9.24 15.64 -11.87
C GLN A 245 7.77 15.83 -11.54
N GLY A 246 7.44 15.77 -10.25
CA GLY A 246 6.11 16.07 -9.71
C GLY A 246 6.19 16.60 -8.29
N GLU A 247 5.30 17.54 -7.96
CA GLU A 247 5.15 18.09 -6.61
C GLU A 247 3.74 17.81 -6.10
N PHE A 248 3.62 17.24 -4.91
CA PHE A 248 2.36 16.76 -4.35
C PHE A 248 2.22 17.23 -2.90
N SER A 249 1.22 18.07 -2.64
CA SER A 249 0.90 18.48 -1.26
C SER A 249 0.32 17.32 -0.45
N ALA A 250 0.40 17.40 0.87
CA ALA A 250 -0.20 16.43 1.78
C ALA A 250 -1.67 16.17 1.47
N LYS A 251 -2.44 17.24 1.24
CA LYS A 251 -3.84 17.15 0.84
C LYS A 251 -4.04 16.40 -0.48
N HIS A 252 -3.19 16.65 -1.47
CA HIS A 252 -3.29 15.95 -2.75
C HIS A 252 -3.03 14.44 -2.61
N ILE A 253 -2.01 14.06 -1.84
CA ILE A 253 -1.70 12.65 -1.57
C ILE A 253 -2.86 11.95 -0.85
N GLU A 254 -3.42 12.61 0.16
CA GLU A 254 -4.58 12.10 0.90
C GLU A 254 -5.81 11.95 0.01
N ASP A 255 -6.08 12.92 -0.88
CA ASP A 255 -7.16 12.84 -1.87
C ASP A 255 -6.95 11.69 -2.87
N VAL A 256 -5.71 11.48 -3.35
CA VAL A 256 -5.37 10.38 -4.28
C VAL A 256 -5.60 9.04 -3.60
N THR A 257 -5.09 8.85 -2.39
CA THR A 257 -5.23 7.59 -1.65
C THR A 257 -6.70 7.30 -1.32
N SER A 258 -7.48 8.32 -0.96
CA SER A 258 -8.92 8.20 -0.78
C SER A 258 -9.64 7.76 -2.06
N LYS A 259 -9.31 8.35 -3.21
CA LYS A 259 -9.93 7.99 -4.51
C LYS A 259 -9.59 6.58 -4.97
N THR A 260 -8.43 6.06 -4.59
CA THR A 260 -8.01 4.69 -4.90
C THR A 260 -8.65 3.62 -4.00
N GLY A 261 -9.50 4.01 -3.05
CA GLY A 261 -10.23 3.08 -2.18
C GLY A 261 -9.45 2.61 -0.93
N SER A 262 -8.22 3.09 -0.74
CA SER A 262 -7.42 2.81 0.46
C SER A 262 -6.73 4.10 0.93
N PHE A 263 -7.42 4.84 1.80
CA PHE A 263 -6.91 6.09 2.34
C PHE A 263 -5.61 5.88 3.12
N LYS A 264 -4.65 6.80 2.95
CA LYS A 264 -3.40 6.87 3.71
C LYS A 264 -3.09 8.33 4.04
N LYS A 265 -2.87 8.62 5.32
CA LYS A 265 -2.36 9.93 5.75
C LYS A 265 -0.99 10.20 5.12
N TYR A 266 -0.68 11.46 4.85
CA TYR A 266 0.55 11.87 4.18
C TYR A 266 1.82 11.23 4.78
N GLY A 267 2.03 11.32 6.09
CA GLY A 267 3.23 10.76 6.73
C GLY A 267 3.34 9.22 6.66
N VAL A 268 2.22 8.51 6.52
CA VAL A 268 2.23 7.05 6.29
C VAL A 268 2.59 6.76 4.84
N PHE A 269 1.99 7.50 3.91
CA PHE A 269 2.28 7.38 2.49
C PHE A 269 3.77 7.61 2.19
N ILE A 270 4.38 8.63 2.80
CA ILE A 270 5.82 8.90 2.67
C ILE A 270 6.66 7.71 3.16
N ARG A 271 6.34 7.12 4.31
CA ARG A 271 7.04 5.93 4.82
C ARG A 271 6.87 4.71 3.92
N MET A 272 5.68 4.48 3.39
CA MET A 272 5.44 3.43 2.40
C MET A 272 6.31 3.65 1.15
N LEU A 273 6.41 4.88 0.67
CA LEU A 273 7.22 5.24 -0.49
C LEU A 273 8.72 5.05 -0.22
N ILE A 274 9.23 5.47 0.94
CA ILE A 274 10.62 5.21 1.37
C ILE A 274 10.90 3.70 1.37
N THR A 275 10.02 2.93 2.00
CA THR A 275 10.16 1.46 2.12
C THR A 275 10.17 0.79 0.74
N ALA A 276 9.32 1.26 -0.18
CA ALA A 276 9.27 0.75 -1.55
C ALA A 276 10.53 1.09 -2.36
N ILE A 277 11.07 2.30 -2.20
CA ILE A 277 12.31 2.74 -2.86
C ILE A 277 13.54 2.01 -2.31
N GLN A 278 13.59 1.81 -1.00
CA GLN A 278 14.67 1.08 -0.33
C GLN A 278 14.53 -0.45 -0.48
N GLN A 279 13.42 -0.93 -1.05
CA GLN A 279 13.10 -2.34 -1.26
C GLN A 279 13.15 -3.16 0.06
N THR A 280 12.74 -2.56 1.18
CA THR A 280 12.81 -3.17 2.51
C THR A 280 11.55 -3.95 2.90
N SER A 281 10.55 -4.03 2.02
CA SER A 281 9.30 -4.76 2.26
C SER A 281 8.74 -5.30 0.94
N GLU A 282 8.23 -6.53 0.95
CA GLU A 282 7.55 -7.14 -0.19
C GLU A 282 6.11 -6.63 -0.34
N SER A 283 5.52 -6.04 0.70
CA SER A 283 4.14 -5.53 0.71
C SER A 283 3.99 -4.17 0.05
N VAL A 284 5.08 -3.45 -0.20
CA VAL A 284 5.08 -2.15 -0.87
C VAL A 284 6.12 -2.12 -1.97
N VAL A 285 5.68 -1.90 -3.21
CA VAL A 285 6.57 -1.84 -4.37
C VAL A 285 6.30 -0.58 -5.18
N VAL A 286 7.31 -0.14 -5.92
CA VAL A 286 7.24 1.03 -6.78
C VAL A 286 7.44 0.60 -8.23
N ASP A 287 6.71 1.22 -9.14
CA ASP A 287 6.81 0.98 -10.58
C ASP A 287 6.73 2.30 -11.37
N LEU A 288 7.23 2.34 -12.60
CA LEU A 288 7.25 3.55 -13.43
C LEU A 288 6.62 3.29 -14.80
N LEU A 289 5.41 3.81 -14.99
CA LEU A 289 4.58 3.51 -16.17
C LEU A 289 4.41 4.72 -17.10
N THR A 290 4.25 4.47 -18.39
CA THR A 290 3.76 5.47 -19.36
C THR A 290 2.24 5.58 -19.30
N PHE A 291 1.67 6.60 -19.96
CA PHE A 291 0.22 6.71 -20.09
C PHE A 291 -0.40 5.51 -20.83
N ALA A 292 0.29 4.96 -21.84
CA ALA A 292 -0.18 3.80 -22.58
C ALA A 292 -0.21 2.54 -21.70
N ASP A 293 0.84 2.32 -20.90
CA ASP A 293 0.92 1.19 -19.97
C ASP A 293 -0.16 1.28 -18.89
N LEU A 294 -0.48 2.51 -18.43
CA LEU A 294 -1.52 2.75 -17.45
C LEU A 294 -2.92 2.40 -17.99
N GLU A 295 -3.20 2.72 -19.25
CA GLU A 295 -4.45 2.33 -19.92
C GLU A 295 -4.52 0.82 -20.19
N GLU A 296 -3.39 0.16 -20.51
CA GLU A 296 -3.32 -1.30 -20.59
C GLU A 296 -3.61 -1.95 -19.24
N LEU A 297 -3.07 -1.41 -18.15
CA LEU A 297 -3.29 -1.92 -16.79
C LEU A 297 -4.76 -1.75 -16.35
N LYS A 298 -5.43 -0.66 -16.74
CA LYS A 298 -6.87 -0.47 -16.52
C LYS A 298 -7.72 -1.43 -17.35
N SER A 299 -7.38 -1.65 -18.62
CA SER A 299 -8.13 -2.53 -19.52
C SER A 299 -8.03 -4.01 -19.11
N ARG A 300 -6.87 -4.44 -18.60
CA ARG A 300 -6.70 -5.78 -17.99
C ARG A 300 -7.52 -5.96 -16.71
N ARG A 301 -7.70 -4.90 -15.92
CA ARG A 301 -8.55 -4.91 -14.70
C ARG A 301 -10.05 -4.97 -15.00
N ALA A 302 -10.47 -4.50 -16.18
CA ALA A 302 -11.86 -4.51 -16.63
C ALA A 302 -12.29 -5.83 -17.30
N ALA A 303 -11.36 -6.74 -17.59
CA ALA A 303 -11.67 -8.06 -18.13
C ALA A 303 -11.83 -9.09 -16.99
N PRO A 304 -13.01 -9.69 -16.78
CA PRO A 304 -13.13 -10.81 -15.87
C PRO A 304 -12.46 -12.06 -16.48
N SER A 305 -11.87 -12.89 -15.63
CA SER A 305 -11.26 -14.16 -16.02
C SER A 305 -12.29 -15.04 -16.76
N ALA A 306 -12.08 -15.26 -18.06
CA ALA A 306 -12.77 -16.30 -18.81
C ALA A 306 -11.72 -17.08 -19.61
N ALA A 307 -11.32 -18.22 -19.04
CA ALA A 307 -10.75 -19.30 -19.81
C ALA A 307 -11.81 -19.81 -20.80
N GLY A 308 -11.44 -19.89 -22.08
CA GLY A 308 -12.14 -20.68 -23.10
C GLY A 308 -13.23 -19.96 -23.90
N ALA A 309 -12.87 -19.46 -25.09
CA ALA A 309 -13.59 -19.75 -26.33
C ALA A 309 -12.91 -19.07 -27.54
N ALA A 310 -13.01 -19.75 -28.67
CA ALA A 310 -12.30 -19.50 -29.92
C ALA A 310 -12.71 -18.23 -30.68
N SER A 311 -11.69 -17.64 -31.32
CA SER A 311 -11.66 -16.87 -32.57
C SER A 311 -12.97 -16.53 -33.30
N LYS A 312 -13.19 -15.22 -33.53
CA LYS A 312 -13.78 -14.68 -34.78
C LYS A 312 -13.11 -13.33 -35.14
N PRO A 313 -12.88 -13.02 -36.42
CA PRO A 313 -12.22 -11.79 -36.84
C PRO A 313 -13.23 -10.64 -36.92
N ALA A 314 -12.94 -9.52 -36.25
CA ALA A 314 -13.68 -8.26 -36.38
C ALA A 314 -13.11 -7.42 -37.54
N GLY A 315 -14.01 -6.77 -38.28
CA GLY A 315 -13.75 -6.02 -39.51
C GLY A 315 -12.94 -4.72 -39.33
N PRO A 316 -12.75 -3.96 -40.43
CA PRO A 316 -11.75 -2.89 -40.49
C PRO A 316 -12.09 -1.72 -39.55
N PRO A 317 -11.09 -1.07 -38.95
CA PRO A 317 -11.32 -0.01 -37.99
C PRO A 317 -11.89 1.24 -38.69
N ALA A 318 -12.98 1.75 -38.13
CA ALA A 318 -13.57 3.03 -38.49
C ALA A 318 -12.61 4.17 -38.10
N GLN A 319 -12.33 5.05 -39.06
CA GLN A 319 -11.64 6.31 -38.82
C GLN A 319 -12.47 7.20 -37.89
N GLN A 320 -11.99 7.44 -36.68
CA GLN A 320 -12.46 8.54 -35.83
C GLN A 320 -11.38 9.61 -35.75
N SER A 321 -11.76 10.76 -36.32
CA SER A 321 -11.27 12.13 -36.17
C SER A 321 -10.16 12.37 -35.16
N GLN A 322 -8.99 12.70 -35.70
CA GLN A 322 -7.92 13.43 -35.03
C GLN A 322 -8.45 14.79 -34.53
N THR A 323 -8.55 14.94 -33.21
CA THR A 323 -8.40 16.24 -32.56
C THR A 323 -7.09 16.18 -31.78
N GLY A 324 -6.20 17.13 -32.07
CA GLY A 324 -4.80 17.07 -31.67
C GLY A 324 -4.60 17.16 -30.15
N LEU A 325 -3.92 16.16 -29.59
CA LEU A 325 -3.06 16.32 -28.43
C LEU A 325 -1.82 15.46 -28.70
N GLN A 326 -0.64 16.10 -28.63
CA GLN A 326 0.65 15.41 -28.58
C GLN A 326 0.58 14.34 -27.46
N PRO A 327 1.10 13.11 -27.66
CA PRO A 327 1.21 12.16 -26.57
C PRO A 327 2.12 12.79 -25.51
N SER A 328 1.56 13.16 -24.37
CA SER A 328 2.33 13.81 -23.32
C SER A 328 3.42 12.84 -22.87
N ASN A 329 4.69 13.24 -22.88
CA ASN A 329 5.82 12.43 -22.39
C ASN A 329 5.78 12.23 -20.85
N LYS A 330 4.58 12.23 -20.25
CA LYS A 330 4.36 12.03 -18.82
C LYS A 330 4.72 10.60 -18.44
N ARG A 331 5.16 10.45 -17.20
CA ARG A 331 5.34 9.16 -16.52
C ARG A 331 4.48 9.14 -15.26
N TYR A 332 4.16 7.96 -14.79
CA TYR A 332 3.42 7.76 -13.56
C TYR A 332 4.24 6.88 -12.65
N LEU A 333 4.67 7.42 -11.51
CA LEU A 333 5.25 6.61 -10.45
C LEU A 333 4.11 5.95 -9.68
N ILE A 334 4.05 4.64 -9.69
CA ILE A 334 2.97 3.86 -9.07
C ILE A 334 3.50 3.25 -7.78
N LEU A 335 3.02 3.74 -6.63
CA LEU A 335 3.20 3.02 -5.37
C LEU A 335 2.12 1.95 -5.29
N THR A 336 2.52 0.69 -5.18
CA THR A 336 1.61 -0.45 -5.03
C THR A 336 1.70 -1.00 -3.62
N TYR A 337 0.57 -1.04 -2.92
CA TYR A 337 0.42 -1.72 -1.65
C TYR A 337 -0.28 -3.06 -1.86
N ALA A 338 0.40 -4.15 -1.52
CA ALA A 338 -0.11 -5.51 -1.60
C ALA A 338 -0.41 -6.04 -0.19
N ALA A 339 -1.70 -6.20 0.11
CA ALA A 339 -2.19 -7.01 1.23
C ALA A 339 -2.53 -8.42 0.73
N GLU A 340 -2.75 -9.38 1.64
CA GLU A 340 -2.92 -10.82 1.34
C GLU A 340 -3.93 -11.13 0.22
N PHE A 341 -4.95 -10.27 0.03
CA PHE A 341 -5.99 -10.46 -0.98
C PHE A 341 -6.27 -9.23 -1.85
N ASP A 342 -5.57 -8.10 -1.65
CA ASP A 342 -5.84 -6.86 -2.37
C ASP A 342 -4.56 -6.12 -2.76
N ARG A 343 -4.58 -5.51 -3.96
CA ARG A 343 -3.48 -4.69 -4.49
C ARG A 343 -4.02 -3.31 -4.85
N VAL A 344 -3.56 -2.30 -4.12
CA VAL A 344 -3.96 -0.91 -4.34
C VAL A 344 -2.81 -0.16 -4.99
N HIS A 345 -3.10 0.56 -6.07
CA HIS A 345 -2.13 1.33 -6.83
C HIS A 345 -2.40 2.83 -6.65
N TYR A 346 -1.39 3.56 -6.19
CA TYR A 346 -1.42 5.01 -6.00
C TYR A 346 -0.58 5.69 -7.09
N PRO A 347 -1.21 6.21 -8.17
CA PRO A 347 -0.48 6.84 -9.26
C PRO A 347 -0.06 8.27 -8.92
N LEU A 348 1.22 8.57 -9.07
CA LEU A 348 1.79 9.91 -8.97
C LEU A 348 2.22 10.40 -10.36
N PRO A 349 1.49 11.35 -10.98
CA PRO A 349 1.81 11.85 -12.31
C PRO A 349 3.06 12.75 -12.30
N LEU A 350 4.04 12.42 -13.14
CA LEU A 350 5.28 13.16 -13.31
C LEU A 350 5.33 13.81 -14.70
N ALA A 351 5.64 15.10 -14.73
CA ALA A 351 5.80 15.88 -15.95
C ALA A 351 7.23 15.76 -16.47
N TYR A 352 7.40 15.63 -17.78
CA TYR A 352 8.71 15.62 -18.43
C TYR A 352 9.35 17.00 -18.41
N GLU A 353 10.63 17.07 -18.10
CA GLU A 353 11.42 18.30 -18.14
C GLU A 353 11.98 18.50 -19.56
N GLU A 354 11.34 19.37 -20.36
CA GLU A 354 11.69 19.55 -21.78
C GLU A 354 13.06 20.21 -22.02
N ARG A 355 13.60 20.96 -21.04
CA ARG A 355 14.92 21.59 -21.12
C ARG A 355 15.57 21.60 -19.73
N PRO A 356 16.81 21.08 -19.57
CA PRO A 356 17.49 21.10 -18.28
C PRO A 356 17.82 22.54 -17.87
N ASP A 357 17.52 22.92 -16.63
CA ASP A 357 17.80 24.25 -16.06
C ASP A 357 19.29 24.64 -16.22
N PRO A 358 19.61 25.72 -16.97
CA PRO A 358 20.97 26.16 -17.24
C PRO A 358 21.78 26.51 -15.99
N ASP A 359 21.15 27.04 -14.94
CA ASP A 359 21.87 27.45 -13.73
C ASP A 359 22.21 26.26 -12.84
N ARG A 360 21.36 25.22 -12.88
CA ARG A 360 21.64 23.93 -12.25
C ARG A 360 22.72 23.15 -12.99
N LEU A 361 22.73 23.16 -14.34
CA LEU A 361 23.79 22.57 -15.15
C LEU A 361 25.15 23.24 -14.88
N LYS A 362 25.18 24.58 -14.76
CA LYS A 362 26.38 25.31 -14.32
C LYS A 362 26.80 24.93 -12.89
N GLY A 363 25.84 24.70 -11.99
CA GLY A 363 26.09 24.22 -10.63
C GLY A 363 26.72 22.81 -10.60
N LEU A 364 26.17 21.87 -11.37
CA LEU A 364 26.70 20.50 -11.47
C LEU A 364 28.09 20.48 -12.12
N ILE A 365 28.31 21.30 -13.15
CA ILE A 365 29.64 21.48 -13.77
C ILE A 365 30.65 22.01 -12.75
N ARG A 366 30.26 22.95 -11.88
CA ARG A 366 31.13 23.45 -10.80
C ARG A 366 31.44 22.34 -9.79
N GLN A 367 30.45 21.55 -9.40
CA GLN A 367 30.62 20.46 -8.44
C GLN A 367 31.48 19.30 -9.00
N LEU A 368 31.27 18.90 -10.25
CA LEU A 368 32.09 17.90 -10.94
C LEU A 368 33.54 18.38 -11.14
N ARG A 369 33.75 19.67 -11.44
CA ARG A 369 35.10 20.26 -11.49
C ARG A 369 35.78 20.22 -10.13
N PHE A 370 35.04 20.48 -9.05
CA PHE A 370 35.56 20.38 -7.69
C PHE A 370 35.96 18.94 -7.34
N GLN A 371 35.11 17.96 -7.63
CA GLN A 371 35.40 16.53 -7.41
C GLN A 371 36.57 16.01 -8.27
N LEU A 372 36.70 16.46 -9.52
CA LEU A 372 37.86 16.16 -10.38
C LEU A 372 39.16 16.75 -9.81
N THR A 373 39.07 17.92 -9.15
CA THR A 373 40.22 18.57 -8.49
C THR A 373 40.62 17.81 -7.22
N GLU A 374 39.66 17.35 -6.41
CA GLU A 374 39.92 16.49 -5.26
C GLU A 374 40.47 15.10 -5.65
N ALA A 375 39.93 14.49 -6.69
CA ALA A 375 40.39 13.19 -7.19
C ALA A 375 41.83 13.28 -7.75
N GLY A 376 42.19 14.42 -8.37
CA GLY A 376 43.55 14.71 -8.82
C GLY A 376 44.56 14.98 -7.70
N GLN A 377 44.11 15.22 -6.47
CA GLN A 377 44.96 15.50 -5.30
C GLN A 377 45.24 14.27 -4.41
N LYS A 378 44.55 13.14 -4.61
CA LYS A 378 44.80 11.92 -3.83
C LYS A 378 46.04 11.17 -4.37
N PRO A 379 47.08 10.91 -3.56
CA PRO A 379 48.18 10.05 -3.99
C PRO A 379 47.67 8.62 -4.19
N ALA A 380 48.10 8.01 -5.29
CA ALA A 380 47.72 6.66 -5.70
C ALA A 380 47.89 5.64 -4.57
N ALA A 381 46.77 5.18 -4.01
CA ALA A 381 46.74 4.07 -3.07
C ALA A 381 45.60 3.11 -3.37
N ARG A 382 45.86 2.17 -4.29
CA ARG A 382 45.74 0.70 -4.11
C ARG A 382 45.80 -0.01 -5.46
N LYS A 383 46.54 -1.12 -5.48
CA LYS A 383 46.73 -2.01 -6.63
C LYS A 383 45.39 -2.51 -7.17
N GLY A 384 45.20 -2.40 -8.48
CA GLY A 384 44.23 -3.23 -9.21
C GLY A 384 43.22 -2.49 -10.09
N ASN A 385 43.10 -1.16 -10.00
CA ASN A 385 42.23 -0.38 -10.89
C ASN A 385 43.04 0.74 -11.53
N ASP A 386 42.90 0.92 -12.86
CA ASP A 386 43.56 2.00 -13.59
C ASP A 386 43.13 3.35 -13.00
N PRO A 387 44.04 4.09 -12.33
CA PRO A 387 43.70 5.34 -11.64
C PRO A 387 43.17 6.43 -12.58
N TRP A 388 43.40 6.26 -13.88
CA TRP A 388 43.01 7.22 -14.91
C TRP A 388 41.71 6.85 -15.64
N ALA A 389 41.19 5.64 -15.50
CA ALA A 389 39.95 5.22 -16.17
C ALA A 389 38.74 6.05 -15.73
N GLU A 390 38.61 6.29 -14.43
CA GLU A 390 37.54 7.13 -13.87
C GLU A 390 37.72 8.60 -14.28
N VAL A 391 38.97 9.09 -14.33
CA VAL A 391 39.27 10.45 -14.80
C VAL A 391 38.96 10.62 -16.28
N HIS A 392 39.21 9.61 -17.11
CA HIS A 392 38.87 9.62 -18.53
C HIS A 392 37.36 9.61 -18.76
N ARG A 393 36.63 8.74 -18.05
CA ARG A 393 35.16 8.68 -18.10
C ARG A 393 34.54 10.02 -17.69
N LEU A 394 34.96 10.58 -16.56
CA LEU A 394 34.49 11.87 -16.07
C LEU A 394 34.79 13.02 -17.05
N ARG A 395 35.92 12.97 -17.77
CA ARG A 395 36.27 13.96 -18.81
C ARG A 395 35.41 13.83 -20.07
N GLU A 396 35.11 12.61 -20.52
CA GLU A 396 34.22 12.38 -21.65
C GLU A 396 32.79 12.81 -21.35
N GLU A 397 32.32 12.53 -20.14
CA GLU A 397 31.00 12.94 -19.65
C GLU A 397 30.89 14.47 -19.56
N ASN A 398 31.94 15.14 -19.06
CA ASN A 398 32.01 16.61 -19.04
C ASN A 398 31.99 17.21 -20.46
N ALA A 399 32.69 16.60 -21.42
CA ALA A 399 32.67 17.02 -22.81
C ALA A 399 31.33 16.76 -23.51
N ARG A 400 30.57 15.74 -23.10
CA ARG A 400 29.20 15.48 -23.56
C ARG A 400 28.22 16.52 -23.01
N LEU A 401 28.28 16.80 -21.71
CA LEU A 401 27.44 17.80 -21.04
C LEU A 401 27.69 19.22 -21.58
N GLN A 402 28.95 19.59 -21.84
CA GLN A 402 29.28 20.88 -22.47
C GLN A 402 28.70 21.02 -23.88
N ARG A 403 28.66 19.93 -24.66
CA ARG A 403 28.00 19.91 -25.98
C ARG A 403 26.50 20.07 -25.87
N GLN A 404 25.86 19.45 -24.88
CA GLN A 404 24.44 19.60 -24.60
C GLN A 404 24.09 21.01 -24.14
N VAL A 405 24.91 21.65 -23.30
CA VAL A 405 24.75 23.07 -22.92
C VAL A 405 24.88 23.98 -24.14
N LYS A 406 25.84 23.72 -25.03
CA LYS A 406 26.04 24.49 -26.26
C LYS A 406 24.87 24.33 -27.25
N GLN A 407 24.28 23.14 -27.33
CA GLN A 407 23.07 22.90 -28.13
C GLN A 407 21.81 23.52 -27.51
N ALA A 408 21.67 23.47 -26.19
CA ALA A 408 20.55 24.07 -25.47
C ALA A 408 20.58 25.61 -25.47
N SER A 409 21.77 26.21 -25.64
CA SER A 409 21.98 27.67 -25.63
C SER A 409 21.93 28.33 -27.03
N GLY A 410 21.54 27.60 -28.08
CA GLY A 410 21.50 28.14 -29.44
C GLY A 410 20.36 29.15 -29.64
N SER A 411 20.64 30.45 -29.47
CA SER A 411 20.13 31.63 -30.21
C SER A 411 20.13 32.91 -29.35
N ILE A 412 21.27 33.37 -28.85
CA ILE A 412 21.44 34.78 -28.46
C ILE A 412 22.83 35.24 -28.94
N GLU A 413 22.83 36.40 -29.59
CA GLU A 413 23.84 37.02 -30.44
C GLU A 413 25.25 37.14 -29.84
N GLU A 414 26.28 36.96 -30.67
CA GLU A 414 27.64 37.51 -30.46
C GLU A 414 27.60 39.05 -30.47
N PRO A 415 28.54 39.79 -29.82
CA PRO A 415 29.96 39.49 -29.86
C PRO A 415 30.75 39.69 -28.55
N GLY A 416 31.70 38.79 -28.28
CA GLY A 416 32.93 39.13 -27.56
C GLY A 416 33.99 39.51 -28.59
N THR A 417 34.78 40.55 -28.31
CA THR A 417 35.68 41.20 -29.29
C THR A 417 36.66 40.24 -29.99
N PRO A 418 37.16 40.56 -31.21
CA PRO A 418 38.19 39.76 -31.89
C PRO A 418 39.43 39.49 -31.04
N GLU A 419 39.72 40.35 -30.06
CA GLU A 419 40.81 40.18 -29.09
C GLU A 419 40.52 39.09 -28.03
N GLU A 420 39.27 38.91 -27.61
CA GLU A 420 38.87 37.82 -26.70
C GLU A 420 38.87 36.47 -27.41
N LEU A 421 38.45 36.44 -28.69
CA LEU A 421 38.55 35.24 -29.52
C LEU A 421 40.02 34.89 -29.79
N ALA A 422 40.89 35.88 -30.04
CA ALA A 422 42.32 35.66 -30.19
C ALA A 422 42.96 35.11 -28.90
N ARG A 423 42.58 35.64 -27.73
CA ARG A 423 43.04 35.13 -26.43
C ARG A 423 42.60 33.70 -26.17
N LEU A 424 41.33 33.37 -26.43
CA LEU A 424 40.81 32.00 -26.29
C LEU A 424 41.48 31.02 -27.26
N VAL A 425 41.79 31.44 -28.49
CA VAL A 425 42.54 30.62 -29.44
C VAL A 425 43.98 30.41 -28.99
N GLU A 426 44.62 31.45 -28.44
CA GLU A 426 45.99 31.38 -27.90
C GLU A 426 46.05 30.47 -26.67
N GLU A 427 45.10 30.57 -25.76
CA GLU A 427 44.99 29.75 -24.55
C GLU A 427 44.67 28.27 -24.87
N VAL A 428 43.87 28.01 -25.90
CA VAL A 428 43.62 26.66 -26.43
C VAL A 428 44.86 26.10 -27.13
N GLN A 429 45.61 26.92 -27.88
CA GLN A 429 46.85 26.49 -28.51
C GLN A 429 47.96 26.21 -27.50
N GLU A 430 48.05 27.00 -26.42
CA GLU A 430 48.99 26.80 -25.33
C GLU A 430 48.66 25.52 -24.56
N SER A 431 47.38 25.32 -24.22
CA SER A 431 46.89 24.06 -23.62
C SER A 431 47.17 22.84 -24.50
N ALA A 432 47.06 22.97 -25.82
CA ALA A 432 47.39 21.89 -26.76
C ALA A 432 48.90 21.59 -26.82
N ARG A 433 49.77 22.60 -26.65
CA ARG A 433 51.22 22.42 -26.57
C ARG A 433 51.64 21.75 -25.27
N GLU A 434 51.06 22.16 -24.14
CA GLU A 434 51.30 21.50 -22.85
C GLU A 434 50.85 20.03 -22.89
N LEU A 435 49.68 19.75 -23.46
CA LEU A 435 49.19 18.38 -23.65
C LEU A 435 50.12 17.53 -24.53
N HIS A 436 50.75 18.14 -25.55
CA HIS A 436 51.73 17.46 -26.39
C HIS A 436 53.02 17.15 -25.62
N LEU A 437 53.51 18.07 -24.80
CA LEU A 437 54.70 17.88 -23.96
C LEU A 437 54.48 16.75 -22.94
N VAL A 438 53.32 16.74 -22.27
CA VAL A 438 52.96 15.73 -21.28
C VAL A 438 52.81 14.34 -21.93
N ARG A 439 52.29 14.26 -23.15
CA ARG A 439 52.27 13.00 -23.92
C ARG A 439 53.68 12.51 -24.26
N GLN A 440 54.57 13.42 -24.62
CA GLN A 440 55.96 13.09 -24.93
C GLN A 440 56.73 12.60 -23.70
N GLU A 441 56.54 13.23 -22.54
CA GLU A 441 57.12 12.77 -21.26
C GLU A 441 56.56 11.41 -20.84
N ARG A 442 55.25 11.18 -20.99
CA ARG A 442 54.63 9.87 -20.75
C ARG A 442 55.27 8.80 -21.63
N ASP A 443 55.42 9.05 -22.93
CA ASP A 443 55.96 8.06 -23.87
C ASP A 443 57.44 7.76 -23.58
N LEU A 444 58.22 8.77 -23.16
CA LEU A 444 59.61 8.60 -22.70
C LEU A 444 59.71 7.79 -21.39
N LEU A 445 58.81 8.04 -20.43
CA LEU A 445 58.74 7.28 -19.18
C LEU A 445 58.29 5.83 -19.43
N GLN A 446 57.40 5.63 -20.40
CA GLN A 446 56.92 4.31 -20.79
C GLN A 446 58.04 3.51 -21.48
N GLN A 447 58.80 4.11 -22.40
CA GLN A 447 60.01 3.52 -22.99
C GLN A 447 61.09 3.20 -21.94
N ARG A 448 61.31 4.09 -20.96
CA ARG A 448 62.23 3.81 -19.84
C ARG A 448 61.73 2.67 -18.95
N SER A 449 60.43 2.54 -18.75
CA SER A 449 59.84 1.46 -17.96
C SER A 449 59.93 0.10 -18.67
N GLU A 450 59.87 0.09 -20.00
CA GLU A 450 60.02 -1.09 -20.85
C GLU A 450 61.49 -1.53 -20.94
N SER A 451 62.43 -0.58 -21.01
CA SER A 451 63.87 -0.86 -21.02
C SER A 451 64.45 -1.31 -19.66
N VAL A 452 63.68 -1.21 -18.56
CA VAL A 452 64.04 -1.72 -17.22
C VAL A 452 63.42 -3.11 -16.97
N ARG A 453 62.49 -3.57 -17.82
CA ARG A 453 61.82 -4.87 -17.73
C ARG A 453 62.35 -5.93 -18.74
N GLY A 454 63.20 -5.55 -19.68
CA GLY A 454 64.00 -6.46 -20.51
C GLY A 454 65.44 -6.45 -20.05
#